data_AF-A5DKB2-F1
#
_entry.id   AF-A5DKB2-F1
#
_cell.length_a   1.000
_cell.length_b   1.000
_cell.length_c   1.000
_cell.angle_alpha   90.00
_cell.angle_beta   90.00
_cell.angle_gamma   90.00
#
_symmetry.space_group_name_H-M   'P 1'
#
loop_
_entity.id
_entity.type
_entity.pdbx_description
1 polymer ?
#
loop_
_entity_poly.entity_id
_entity_poly.type
_entity_poly.pdbx_seq_one_letter_code
_entity_poly.pdbx_strand_id
1 'polypeptide(L)'
;MVLIRRFTTSARLWKQEFDIDKCVERITRNLAYRDDFPYLFDAYDTIIQRHRSWNINKYPVKETTIFSENLETDDTKDQRRKIINTSNYRAPSATYINFLKTLYPSKLHTSLHLGQQPSPNSHGPIENMLKYQNINHDLLYQRFCSLPRPAFLHMRPQHAEDFLSKFLTRRDFTKPSLLSSSSTLGPIATIRAYQESIEKRTEYVDMCSHVFQDLRDSGLPTTSSERNKLFYYLYHKDRHDVLKLVDKAVSLCDSDTPLLNFTPRKFDWSAYKTFINQFELDEDTANMLLSLAIRHKQPAIVSDILDKVGIDSERTASLVLDAQLNPYWSKNLPQTTIPALEYCSRTHLDISTVNKIIKYLVHRGHIRLAEKILKHFNPKESLATNKHLITYKQLTPEDVQLYETTLKSYDEFLRLNDQKRDYKLFPTEDTFLPLIEFYSSQHQFDHALRLMDVMEMGFGLPLTTRIFRAVVEIFKHISIEQGSNYSLEKFRYLLARILLCHSYSYRVVDDTTYGSLTSDLTVPPSLEPYLSPFLNNAEPALPYNRGTFLKLKDDLMSSIFMAAIHVINDSSLAHQISESHILLKKTVADLRKSNDRRSDSAKAVYINDGVTYAKREALFELMEMIV
;
A
#
# COMPACT_ATOMS: atom_id res chain seq x y z
N MET A 1 -24.81 0.69 46.19
CA MET A 1 -25.92 0.09 45.42
C MET A 1 -26.90 1.18 44.93
N VAL A 2 -26.41 2.22 44.24
CA VAL A 2 -27.20 3.23 43.51
C VAL A 2 -26.28 3.81 42.45
N LEU A 3 -26.46 3.43 41.17
CA LEU A 3 -26.02 4.12 39.91
C LEU A 3 -25.96 3.16 38.70
N ILE A 4 -26.83 2.14 38.64
CA ILE A 4 -27.08 1.38 37.40
C ILE A 4 -28.55 1.57 37.04
N ARG A 5 -28.88 2.74 36.46
CA ARG A 5 -30.20 3.03 35.87
C ARG A 5 -30.16 4.29 34.99
N ARG A 6 -29.29 4.32 33.97
CA ARG A 6 -29.33 5.35 32.88
C ARG A 6 -28.83 4.85 31.51
N PHE A 7 -28.97 3.56 31.19
CA PHE A 7 -28.66 3.01 29.85
C PHE A 7 -29.85 2.30 29.20
N THR A 8 -31.08 2.79 29.46
CA THR A 8 -32.30 2.37 28.76
C THR A 8 -33.00 3.57 28.14
N THR A 9 -32.28 4.29 27.29
CA THR A 9 -32.83 5.30 26.38
C THR A 9 -32.53 4.93 24.93
N SER A 10 -32.80 3.67 24.57
CA SER A 10 -32.61 3.09 23.23
C SER A 10 -33.77 3.36 22.26
N ALA A 11 -34.63 4.36 22.52
CA ALA A 11 -35.79 4.64 21.65
C ALA A 11 -36.11 6.13 21.43
N ARG A 12 -35.33 7.07 21.98
CA ARG A 12 -35.58 8.52 21.84
C ARG A 12 -34.55 9.30 21.03
N LEU A 13 -33.52 8.64 20.49
CA LEU A 13 -32.48 9.27 19.64
C LEU A 13 -32.81 9.28 18.14
N TRP A 14 -33.96 8.77 17.72
CA TRP A 14 -34.32 8.62 16.30
C TRP A 14 -34.71 9.93 15.57
N LYS A 15 -34.50 11.10 16.18
CA LYS A 15 -34.73 12.42 15.56
C LYS A 15 -33.73 13.51 15.98
N GLN A 16 -32.54 13.14 16.46
CA GLN A 16 -31.41 14.07 16.32
C GLN A 16 -30.88 13.84 14.91
N GLU A 17 -31.09 14.80 14.01
CA GLU A 17 -30.34 14.84 12.75
C GLU A 17 -28.87 14.63 13.10
N PHE A 18 -28.27 13.57 12.57
CA PHE A 18 -26.86 13.31 12.74
C PHE A 18 -26.09 14.53 12.26
N ASP A 19 -25.43 15.20 13.20
CA ASP A 19 -24.70 16.43 12.92
C ASP A 19 -23.23 16.06 12.66
N ILE A 20 -22.94 15.84 11.38
CA ILE A 20 -21.58 15.53 10.91
C ILE A 20 -20.60 16.64 11.28
N ASP A 21 -21.06 17.91 11.35
CA ASP A 21 -20.23 19.05 11.70
C ASP A 21 -19.77 18.95 13.16
N LYS A 22 -20.66 18.58 14.09
CA LYS A 22 -20.30 18.32 15.49
C LYS A 22 -19.34 17.14 15.65
N CYS A 23 -19.49 16.08 14.84
CA CYS A 23 -18.57 14.96 14.88
C CYS A 23 -17.17 15.39 14.42
N VAL A 24 -17.09 16.10 13.29
CA VAL A 24 -15.83 16.65 12.78
C VAL A 24 -15.23 17.64 13.77
N GLU A 25 -16.02 18.47 14.43
CA GLU A 25 -15.52 19.35 15.48
C GLU A 25 -14.87 18.60 16.64
N ARG A 26 -15.48 17.51 17.12
CA ARG A 26 -14.88 16.69 18.17
C ARG A 26 -13.60 16.01 17.69
N ILE A 27 -13.59 15.47 16.47
CA ILE A 27 -12.38 14.93 15.84
C ILE A 27 -11.29 16.00 15.82
N THR A 28 -11.59 17.20 15.34
CA THR A 28 -10.62 18.30 15.29
C THR A 28 -10.13 18.73 16.67
N ARG A 29 -10.96 18.64 17.72
CA ARG A 29 -10.52 18.87 19.11
C ARG A 29 -9.59 17.76 19.61
N ASN A 30 -9.84 16.50 19.26
CA ASN A 30 -8.96 15.38 19.61
C ASN A 30 -7.63 15.44 18.83
N LEU A 31 -7.65 16.05 17.64
CA LEU A 31 -6.47 16.32 16.83
C LEU A 31 -5.77 17.63 17.19
N ALA A 32 -6.38 18.49 18.01
CA ALA A 32 -5.88 19.82 18.31
C ALA A 32 -4.49 19.69 18.94
N TYR A 33 -3.51 20.28 18.25
CA TYR A 33 -2.12 20.34 18.67
C TYR A 33 -2.05 20.81 20.11
N ARG A 34 -1.54 19.94 20.98
CA ARG A 34 -0.91 20.39 22.21
C ARG A 34 0.59 20.30 21.95
N ASP A 35 1.25 21.45 21.87
CA ASP A 35 2.67 21.55 21.48
C ASP A 35 3.60 20.81 22.47
N ASP A 36 3.09 20.44 23.63
CA ASP A 36 3.71 19.63 24.68
C ASP A 36 3.73 18.12 24.38
N PHE A 37 2.97 17.63 23.39
CA PHE A 37 2.87 16.20 23.14
C PHE A 37 3.97 15.66 22.20
N PRO A 38 4.70 14.60 22.61
CA PRO A 38 5.69 13.95 21.75
C PRO A 38 5.03 13.21 20.60
N TYR A 39 5.79 12.90 19.54
CA TYR A 39 5.30 11.95 18.53
C TYR A 39 5.37 10.50 19.05
N LEU A 40 4.65 9.56 18.43
CA LEU A 40 4.49 8.17 18.90
C LEU A 40 5.80 7.45 19.28
N PHE A 41 6.82 7.44 18.41
CA PHE A 41 8.14 6.86 18.68
C PHE A 41 8.85 7.57 19.84
N ASP A 42 8.79 8.89 19.93
CA ASP A 42 9.41 9.64 21.04
C ASP A 42 8.69 9.34 22.37
N ALA A 43 7.36 9.23 22.32
CA ALA A 43 6.52 8.83 23.45
C ALA A 43 6.86 7.41 23.89
N TYR A 44 7.00 6.48 22.94
CA TYR A 44 7.36 5.09 23.16
C TYR A 44 8.78 4.97 23.73
N ASP A 45 9.77 5.68 23.20
CA ASP A 45 11.14 5.68 23.70
C ASP A 45 11.22 6.29 25.11
N THR A 46 10.48 7.37 25.36
CA THR A 46 10.37 7.98 26.70
C THR A 46 9.77 6.98 27.70
N ILE A 47 8.74 6.24 27.29
CA ILE A 47 8.14 5.18 28.09
C ILE A 47 9.15 4.07 28.37
N ILE A 48 9.86 3.57 27.35
CA ILE A 48 10.89 2.54 27.52
C ILE A 48 11.99 3.02 28.49
N GLN A 49 12.47 4.26 28.33
CA GLN A 49 13.51 4.82 29.19
C GLN A 49 13.03 4.95 30.64
N ARG A 50 11.79 5.41 30.87
CA ARG A 50 11.17 5.46 32.21
C ARG A 50 11.00 4.08 32.82
N HIS A 51 10.65 3.07 32.01
CA HIS A 51 10.48 1.70 32.50
C HIS A 51 11.83 1.02 32.81
N ARG A 52 12.86 1.29 31.99
CA ARG A 52 14.23 0.84 32.24
C ARG A 52 14.78 1.45 33.53
N SER A 53 14.57 2.75 33.76
CA SER A 53 15.01 3.41 35.00
C SER A 53 14.25 2.93 36.24
N TRP A 54 12.98 2.57 36.11
CA TRP A 54 12.21 1.92 37.19
C TRP A 54 12.68 0.50 37.51
N ASN A 55 13.01 -0.31 36.51
CA ASN A 55 13.45 -1.69 36.71
C ASN A 55 14.88 -1.80 37.27
N ILE A 56 15.78 -0.87 36.92
CA ILE A 56 17.15 -0.81 37.48
C ILE A 56 17.15 -0.69 39.01
N ASN A 57 16.11 -0.05 39.60
CA ASN A 57 16.02 0.14 41.04
C ASN A 57 15.35 -1.01 41.81
N LYS A 58 14.83 -2.05 41.15
CA LYS A 58 14.18 -3.18 41.84
C LYS A 58 14.73 -4.57 41.49
N TYR A 59 15.28 -4.79 40.29
CA TYR A 59 15.94 -6.07 39.94
C TYR A 59 17.02 -5.86 38.88
N PRO A 60 18.20 -6.52 38.98
CA PRO A 60 19.21 -6.47 37.94
C PRO A 60 18.65 -7.10 36.66
N VAL A 61 18.87 -6.40 35.56
CA VAL A 61 18.39 -6.68 34.21
C VAL A 61 18.57 -8.15 33.83
N LYS A 62 17.49 -8.94 33.86
CA LYS A 62 17.34 -10.01 32.87
C LYS A 62 16.95 -9.32 31.58
N GLU A 63 17.73 -9.56 30.53
CA GLU A 63 17.55 -9.05 29.17
C GLU A 63 16.11 -9.20 28.69
N THR A 64 15.27 -8.20 28.97
CA THR A 64 14.01 -8.00 28.28
C THR A 64 14.34 -7.32 26.96
N THR A 65 14.81 -8.12 26.00
CA THR A 65 14.66 -7.75 24.60
C THR A 65 13.16 -7.59 24.36
N ILE A 66 12.69 -6.35 24.31
CA ILE A 66 11.29 -5.98 23.96
C ILE A 66 10.95 -6.42 22.51
N PHE A 67 11.95 -6.91 21.77
CA PHE A 67 11.81 -7.64 20.50
C PHE A 67 11.73 -9.18 20.63
N SER A 68 11.65 -9.75 21.84
CA SER A 68 11.39 -11.18 21.95
C SER A 68 10.02 -11.47 21.38
N GLU A 69 9.96 -12.39 20.42
CA GLU A 69 8.79 -12.93 19.69
C GLU A 69 7.69 -13.56 20.58
N ASN A 70 7.57 -13.13 21.84
CA ASN A 70 6.61 -13.57 22.86
C ASN A 70 5.59 -12.47 23.17
N LEU A 71 5.11 -11.77 22.14
CA LEU A 71 3.98 -10.85 22.21
C LEU A 71 2.76 -11.58 21.60
N GLU A 72 1.82 -11.93 22.50
CA GLU A 72 0.74 -12.91 22.36
C GLU A 72 1.21 -14.35 22.07
N THR A 73 1.18 -15.20 23.10
CA THR A 73 1.17 -16.64 22.91
C THR A 73 -0.15 -17.00 22.22
N ASP A 74 -0.12 -17.14 20.90
CA ASP A 74 -1.16 -17.85 20.18
C ASP A 74 -1.13 -19.29 20.71
N ASP A 75 -2.07 -19.62 21.60
CA ASP A 75 -2.17 -20.93 22.26
C ASP A 75 -2.11 -22.06 21.23
N THR A 76 -2.60 -21.81 20.00
CA THR A 76 -2.53 -22.69 18.85
C THR A 76 -1.09 -22.97 18.40
N LYS A 77 -0.26 -21.92 18.30
CA LYS A 77 1.17 -22.04 17.95
C LYS A 77 1.96 -22.72 19.04
N ASP A 78 1.63 -22.47 20.31
CA ASP A 78 2.28 -23.15 21.42
C ASP A 78 1.88 -24.62 21.53
N GLN A 79 0.62 -24.96 21.25
CA GLN A 79 0.19 -26.35 21.07
C GLN A 79 0.94 -27.02 19.92
N ARG A 80 1.07 -26.34 18.77
CA ARG A 80 1.83 -26.85 17.61
C ARG A 80 3.29 -27.11 17.96
N ARG A 81 3.95 -26.17 18.63
CA ARG A 81 5.33 -26.31 19.11
C ARG A 81 5.49 -27.52 20.04
N LYS A 82 4.54 -27.73 20.96
CA LYS A 82 4.53 -28.91 21.85
C LYS A 82 4.43 -30.22 21.06
N ILE A 83 3.50 -30.32 20.11
CA ILE A 83 3.30 -31.54 19.30
C ILE A 83 4.52 -31.86 18.43
N ILE A 84 5.10 -30.85 17.79
CA ILE A 84 6.29 -31.05 16.96
C ILE A 84 7.50 -31.45 17.84
N ASN A 85 7.67 -30.84 19.02
CA ASN A 85 8.77 -31.18 19.92
C ASN A 85 8.64 -32.57 20.56
N THR A 86 7.43 -33.09 20.73
CA THR A 86 7.20 -34.46 21.22
C THR A 86 7.34 -35.52 20.14
N SER A 87 7.24 -35.13 18.86
CA SER A 87 7.57 -36.01 17.74
C SER A 87 9.08 -36.28 17.71
N ASN A 88 9.50 -37.52 17.41
CA ASN A 88 10.91 -37.92 17.33
C ASN A 88 11.60 -37.24 16.12
N TYR A 89 11.89 -35.95 16.24
CA TYR A 89 12.55 -35.15 15.22
C TYR A 89 13.92 -35.74 14.90
N ARG A 90 14.13 -36.10 13.62
CA ARG A 90 15.43 -36.48 13.07
C ARG A 90 15.68 -35.68 11.80
N ALA A 91 16.49 -34.63 11.86
CA ALA A 91 17.02 -34.03 10.63
C ALA A 91 18.46 -33.53 10.81
N PRO A 92 19.36 -34.02 9.95
CA PRO A 92 19.73 -33.23 8.78
C PRO A 92 19.87 -34.09 7.51
N SER A 93 18.78 -34.24 6.75
CA SER A 93 18.82 -34.79 5.39
C SER A 93 19.16 -33.69 4.37
N ALA A 94 19.74 -34.09 3.22
CA ALA A 94 19.97 -33.16 2.11
C ALA A 94 18.67 -32.48 1.61
N THR A 95 17.54 -33.19 1.69
CA THR A 95 16.22 -32.66 1.35
C THR A 95 15.78 -31.55 2.30
N TYR A 96 16.02 -31.70 3.61
CA TYR A 96 15.70 -30.69 4.61
C TYR A 96 16.56 -29.43 4.45
N ILE A 97 17.85 -29.58 4.18
CA ILE A 97 18.76 -28.45 3.92
C ILE A 97 18.32 -27.67 2.68
N ASN A 98 17.90 -28.37 1.62
CA ASN A 98 17.39 -27.73 0.41
C ASN A 98 16.08 -26.97 0.66
N PHE A 99 15.17 -27.52 1.47
CA PHE A 99 13.98 -26.82 1.93
C PHE A 99 14.34 -25.53 2.69
N LEU A 100 15.27 -25.59 3.65
CA LEU A 100 15.70 -24.41 4.41
C LEU A 100 16.36 -23.34 3.53
N LYS A 101 17.17 -23.73 2.55
CA LYS A 101 17.76 -22.78 1.57
C LYS A 101 16.68 -22.05 0.76
N THR A 102 15.56 -22.70 0.48
CA THR A 102 14.43 -22.06 -0.23
C THR A 102 13.54 -21.23 0.70
N LEU A 103 13.37 -21.63 1.96
CA LEU A 103 12.62 -20.88 2.98
C LEU A 103 13.36 -19.62 3.46
N TYR A 104 14.69 -19.68 3.47
CA TYR A 104 15.58 -18.59 3.86
C TYR A 104 16.56 -18.29 2.72
N PRO A 105 16.08 -17.74 1.59
CA PRO A 105 16.96 -17.40 0.49
C PRO A 105 17.97 -16.37 0.98
N SER A 106 19.26 -16.65 0.89
CA SER A 106 20.26 -15.63 1.13
C SER A 106 20.20 -14.62 -0.02
N LYS A 107 19.63 -13.44 0.22
CA LYS A 107 19.85 -12.26 -0.64
C LYS A 107 21.36 -11.95 -0.66
N LEU A 108 22.10 -12.63 -1.51
CA LEU A 108 23.40 -12.13 -1.95
C LEU A 108 23.32 -11.50 -3.34
N HIS A 109 22.26 -11.72 -4.13
CA HIS A 109 22.28 -11.25 -5.54
C HIS A 109 20.94 -10.79 -6.17
N THR A 110 19.89 -10.56 -5.40
CA THR A 110 18.63 -10.04 -5.99
C THR A 110 18.37 -8.61 -5.54
N SER A 111 18.70 -7.69 -6.47
CA SER A 111 18.24 -6.31 -6.58
C SER A 111 18.62 -5.35 -5.45
N LEU A 112 19.92 -5.19 -5.22
CA LEU A 112 20.43 -3.86 -4.85
C LEU A 112 20.74 -3.14 -6.16
N HIS A 113 20.25 -1.91 -6.30
CA HIS A 113 20.73 -1.00 -7.34
C HIS A 113 22.27 -0.97 -7.28
N LEU A 114 22.93 -0.88 -8.43
CA LEU A 114 24.38 -1.09 -8.62
C LEU A 114 25.32 -0.17 -7.79
N GLY A 115 24.79 0.71 -6.92
CA GLY A 115 25.56 1.56 -6.01
C GLY A 115 25.33 1.34 -4.51
N GLN A 116 24.42 0.46 -4.08
CA GLN A 116 24.27 0.18 -2.64
C GLN A 116 25.26 -0.89 -2.20
N GLN A 117 26.46 -0.47 -1.79
CA GLN A 117 27.23 -1.32 -0.88
C GLN A 117 26.41 -1.50 0.41
N PRO A 118 26.21 -2.74 0.88
CA PRO A 118 25.67 -2.93 2.22
C PRO A 118 26.62 -2.23 3.19
N SER A 119 26.09 -1.30 3.99
CA SER A 119 26.87 -0.68 5.06
C SER A 119 27.52 -1.79 5.88
N PRO A 120 28.83 -1.76 6.14
CA PRO A 120 29.53 -2.81 6.88
C PRO A 120 29.04 -2.97 8.34
N ASN A 121 28.12 -2.12 8.80
CA ASN A 121 27.46 -2.19 10.11
C ASN A 121 25.99 -2.68 10.03
N SER A 122 25.57 -3.34 8.96
CA SER A 122 24.18 -3.77 8.68
C SER A 122 23.72 -4.98 9.51
N HIS A 123 23.71 -4.85 10.84
CA HIS A 123 23.09 -5.80 11.77
C HIS A 123 21.70 -5.34 12.25
N GLY A 124 21.07 -4.42 11.52
CA GLY A 124 19.74 -3.94 11.87
C GLY A 124 18.68 -5.06 11.75
N PRO A 125 17.72 -5.17 12.69
CA PRO A 125 16.60 -6.13 12.59
C PRO A 125 15.81 -5.99 11.27
N ILE A 126 15.77 -4.79 10.71
CA ILE A 126 15.10 -4.44 9.45
C ILE A 126 15.75 -5.10 8.23
N GLU A 127 17.09 -5.14 8.15
CA GLU A 127 17.81 -5.73 7.01
C GLU A 127 17.76 -7.27 7.03
N ASN A 128 17.74 -7.86 8.24
CA ASN A 128 17.51 -9.30 8.40
C ASN A 128 16.08 -9.73 8.00
N MET A 129 15.06 -8.90 8.27
CA MET A 129 13.71 -9.12 7.75
C MET A 129 13.64 -9.04 6.22
N LEU A 130 14.35 -8.06 5.62
CA LEU A 130 14.39 -7.88 4.17
C LEU A 130 15.07 -9.05 3.45
N LYS A 131 16.03 -9.76 4.07
CA LYS A 131 16.75 -10.89 3.47
C LYS A 131 15.83 -12.00 2.95
N TYR A 132 14.63 -12.18 3.50
CA TYR A 132 13.79 -13.35 3.26
C TYR A 132 12.44 -13.07 2.58
N GLN A 133 12.22 -11.87 2.03
CA GLN A 133 10.90 -11.46 1.51
C GLN A 133 10.50 -12.06 0.13
N ASN A 134 11.46 -12.48 -0.69
CA ASN A 134 11.17 -13.01 -2.03
C ASN A 134 11.44 -14.52 -2.05
N ILE A 135 10.41 -15.30 -1.75
CA ILE A 135 10.45 -16.76 -1.87
C ILE A 135 9.79 -17.17 -3.18
N ASN A 136 10.39 -18.14 -3.86
CA ASN A 136 9.74 -18.85 -4.96
C ASN A 136 8.78 -19.89 -4.35
N HIS A 137 7.48 -19.59 -4.30
CA HIS A 137 6.45 -20.44 -3.71
C HIS A 137 6.38 -21.82 -4.37
N ASP A 138 6.53 -21.91 -5.69
CA ASP A 138 6.43 -23.19 -6.42
C ASP A 138 7.64 -24.08 -6.08
N LEU A 139 8.84 -23.51 -6.05
CA LEU A 139 10.04 -24.23 -5.62
C LEU A 139 9.96 -24.63 -4.14
N LEU A 140 9.46 -23.73 -3.28
CA LEU A 140 9.29 -24.01 -1.85
C LEU A 140 8.31 -25.17 -1.64
N TYR A 141 7.20 -25.20 -2.37
CA TYR A 141 6.23 -26.29 -2.35
C TYR A 141 6.85 -27.62 -2.83
N GLN A 142 7.60 -27.61 -3.93
CA GLN A 142 8.30 -28.81 -4.41
C GLN A 142 9.27 -29.36 -3.35
N ARG A 143 10.03 -28.48 -2.68
CA ARG A 143 10.93 -28.89 -1.59
C ARG A 143 10.17 -29.38 -0.37
N PHE A 144 9.03 -28.78 -0.04
CA PHE A 144 8.13 -29.28 1.00
C PHE A 144 7.64 -30.70 0.68
N CYS A 145 7.15 -30.96 -0.52
CA CYS A 145 6.69 -32.28 -0.94
C CYS A 145 7.80 -33.35 -0.99
N SER A 146 9.06 -32.94 -1.03
CA SER A 146 10.21 -33.86 -0.97
C SER A 146 10.57 -34.30 0.45
N LEU A 147 9.94 -33.72 1.47
CA LEU A 147 10.09 -34.16 2.85
C LEU A 147 9.27 -35.44 3.09
N PRO A 148 9.68 -36.31 4.03
CA PRO A 148 8.88 -37.47 4.41
C PRO A 148 7.52 -37.02 4.96
N ARG A 149 6.45 -37.76 4.69
CA ARG A 149 5.11 -37.40 5.18
C ARG A 149 4.79 -38.07 6.53
N PRO A 150 4.09 -37.38 7.45
CA PRO A 150 3.62 -35.99 7.37
C PRO A 150 4.76 -34.98 7.52
N ALA A 151 4.91 -34.06 6.57
CA ALA A 151 6.10 -33.23 6.42
C ALA A 151 6.36 -32.32 7.62
N PHE A 152 5.30 -31.81 8.26
CA PHE A 152 5.43 -30.93 9.43
C PHE A 152 6.10 -31.59 10.64
N LEU A 153 5.93 -32.91 10.82
CA LEU A 153 6.58 -33.66 11.91
C LEU A 153 8.10 -33.83 11.69
N HIS A 154 8.58 -33.58 10.47
CA HIS A 154 10.00 -33.62 10.12
C HIS A 154 10.67 -32.23 10.13
N MET A 155 9.97 -31.20 10.61
CA MET A 155 10.48 -29.83 10.71
C MET A 155 10.69 -29.39 12.16
N ARG A 156 11.61 -28.45 12.39
CA ARG A 156 11.62 -27.70 13.64
C ARG A 156 10.39 -26.80 13.73
N PRO A 157 9.82 -26.57 14.93
CA PRO A 157 8.61 -25.76 15.08
C PRO A 157 8.73 -24.35 14.47
N GLN A 158 9.87 -23.69 14.68
CA GLN A 158 10.14 -22.36 14.11
C GLN A 158 10.07 -22.37 12.57
N HIS A 159 10.64 -23.40 11.94
CA HIS A 159 10.64 -23.51 10.48
C HIS A 159 9.25 -23.83 9.92
N ALA A 160 8.42 -24.57 10.67
CA ALA A 160 7.03 -24.83 10.30
C ALA A 160 6.17 -23.55 10.34
N GLU A 161 6.33 -22.74 11.39
CA GLU A 161 5.67 -21.43 11.51
C GLU A 161 6.13 -20.46 10.41
N ASP A 162 7.45 -20.37 10.18
CA ASP A 162 8.02 -19.54 9.13
C ASP A 162 7.57 -19.99 7.74
N PHE A 163 7.46 -21.30 7.52
CA PHE A 163 6.94 -21.84 6.28
C PHE A 163 5.48 -21.43 6.07
N LEU A 164 4.58 -21.66 7.04
CA LEU A 164 3.17 -21.31 6.90
C LEU A 164 2.97 -19.80 6.73
N SER A 165 3.66 -18.98 7.53
CA SER A 165 3.56 -17.53 7.45
C SER A 165 4.02 -17.00 6.09
N LYS A 166 5.15 -17.47 5.57
CA LYS A 166 5.71 -17.01 4.29
C LYS A 166 5.01 -17.63 3.08
N PHE A 167 4.66 -18.91 3.14
CA PHE A 167 3.92 -19.59 2.07
C PHE A 167 2.58 -18.87 1.88
N LEU A 168 1.80 -18.66 2.94
CA LEU A 168 0.51 -17.95 2.87
C LEU A 168 0.61 -16.42 2.64
N THR A 169 1.71 -15.91 2.10
CA THR A 169 1.89 -14.51 1.68
C THR A 169 2.23 -14.40 0.19
N ARG A 170 1.41 -15.01 -0.67
CA ARG A 170 1.59 -14.90 -2.14
C ARG A 170 1.05 -13.57 -2.67
N ARG A 171 1.91 -12.79 -3.34
CA ARG A 171 1.59 -11.45 -3.88
C ARG A 171 0.54 -11.46 -4.98
N ASP A 172 0.40 -12.57 -5.71
CA ASP A 172 -0.51 -12.70 -6.85
C ASP A 172 -1.99 -12.53 -6.47
N PHE A 173 -2.35 -12.80 -5.21
CA PHE A 173 -3.70 -12.62 -4.66
C PHE A 173 -3.95 -11.20 -4.10
N THR A 174 -2.91 -10.38 -3.94
CA THR A 174 -3.04 -9.01 -3.41
C THR A 174 -2.90 -7.95 -4.49
N LYS A 175 -2.02 -8.15 -5.48
CA LYS A 175 -1.88 -7.29 -6.66
C LYS A 175 -1.65 -8.18 -7.90
N PRO A 176 -2.61 -8.32 -8.84
CA PRO A 176 -2.33 -9.00 -10.10
C PRO A 176 -1.38 -8.11 -10.91
N SER A 177 -0.07 -8.34 -10.77
CA SER A 177 1.02 -7.49 -11.28
C SER A 177 0.95 -7.22 -12.79
N LEU A 178 0.37 -8.16 -13.55
CA LEU A 178 0.24 -8.07 -15.01
C LEU A 178 -0.90 -7.16 -15.50
N LEU A 179 -1.98 -7.02 -14.72
CA LEU A 179 -3.20 -6.30 -15.12
C LEU A 179 -3.50 -5.09 -14.22
N SER A 180 -2.95 -5.05 -13.01
CA SER A 180 -3.15 -3.97 -12.03
C SER A 180 -2.28 -2.74 -12.27
N SER A 181 -1.35 -2.81 -13.23
CA SER A 181 -0.46 -1.70 -13.55
C SER A 181 -0.04 -1.70 -15.01
N SER A 182 -0.61 -0.77 -15.75
CA SER A 182 0.08 -0.03 -16.81
C SER A 182 0.63 -0.77 -18.03
N SER A 183 0.20 -1.99 -18.29
CA SER A 183 0.56 -2.68 -19.52
C SER A 183 -0.51 -2.34 -20.57
N THR A 184 -0.13 -1.59 -21.60
CA THR A 184 -0.92 -1.47 -22.85
C THR A 184 -0.82 -2.79 -23.61
N LEU A 185 -1.30 -3.87 -22.99
CA LEU A 185 -1.44 -5.16 -23.65
C LEU A 185 -2.59 -5.02 -24.65
N GLY A 186 -2.39 -5.56 -25.86
CA GLY A 186 -3.50 -5.72 -26.78
C GLY A 186 -4.60 -6.60 -26.17
N PRO A 187 -5.84 -6.53 -26.67
CA PRO A 187 -6.98 -7.31 -26.15
C PRO A 187 -6.67 -8.80 -25.96
N ILE A 188 -6.06 -9.45 -26.95
CA ILE A 188 -5.69 -10.88 -26.90
C ILE A 188 -4.64 -11.16 -25.81
N ALA A 189 -3.61 -10.32 -25.70
CA ALA A 189 -2.56 -10.49 -24.70
C ALA A 189 -3.09 -10.27 -23.27
N THR A 190 -4.08 -9.38 -23.12
CA THR A 190 -4.78 -9.14 -21.85
C THR A 190 -5.57 -10.38 -21.41
N ILE A 191 -6.31 -10.99 -22.33
CA ILE A 191 -7.08 -12.22 -22.06
C ILE A 191 -6.15 -13.37 -21.68
N ARG A 192 -5.07 -13.60 -22.45
CA ARG A 192 -4.10 -14.66 -22.16
C ARG A 192 -3.41 -14.47 -20.81
N ALA A 193 -2.93 -13.25 -20.53
CA ALA A 193 -2.30 -12.94 -19.24
C ALA A 193 -3.27 -13.13 -18.06
N TYR A 194 -4.57 -12.86 -18.28
CA TYR A 194 -5.60 -13.12 -17.27
C TYR A 194 -5.82 -14.63 -17.05
N GLN A 195 -5.91 -15.42 -18.12
CA GLN A 195 -6.03 -16.87 -18.06
C GLN A 195 -4.86 -17.52 -17.33
N GLU A 196 -3.62 -17.19 -17.71
CA GLU A 196 -2.42 -17.69 -17.04
C GLU A 196 -2.39 -17.29 -15.55
N SER A 197 -2.87 -16.09 -15.21
CA SER A 197 -2.94 -15.65 -13.81
C SER A 197 -3.96 -16.45 -13.00
N ILE A 198 -5.10 -16.81 -13.61
CA ILE A 198 -6.11 -17.65 -12.99
C ILE A 198 -5.58 -19.07 -12.78
N GLU A 199 -4.97 -19.68 -13.80
CA GLU A 199 -4.42 -21.03 -13.75
C GLU A 199 -3.40 -21.15 -12.62
N LYS A 200 -2.42 -20.24 -12.58
CA LYS A 200 -1.41 -20.18 -11.49
C LYS A 200 -2.03 -20.03 -10.10
N ARG A 201 -3.15 -19.29 -9.99
CA ARG A 201 -3.85 -19.15 -8.71
C ARG A 201 -4.57 -20.44 -8.33
N THR A 202 -5.24 -21.10 -9.27
CA THR A 202 -5.89 -22.39 -9.02
C THR A 202 -4.88 -23.43 -8.57
N GLU A 203 -3.77 -23.57 -9.31
CA GLU A 203 -2.66 -24.45 -8.92
C GLU A 203 -2.17 -24.12 -7.51
N TYR A 204 -2.04 -22.85 -7.18
CA TYR A 204 -1.61 -22.43 -5.86
C TYR A 204 -2.62 -22.76 -4.75
N VAL A 205 -3.93 -22.61 -5.01
CA VAL A 205 -4.98 -23.02 -4.07
C VAL A 205 -4.92 -24.54 -3.84
N ASP A 206 -4.60 -25.33 -4.86
CA ASP A 206 -4.41 -26.77 -4.73
C ASP A 206 -3.16 -27.10 -3.89
N MET A 207 -2.06 -26.38 -4.12
CA MET A 207 -0.85 -26.48 -3.27
C MET A 207 -1.15 -26.15 -1.80
N CYS A 208 -1.88 -25.05 -1.54
CA CYS A 208 -2.30 -24.71 -0.19
C CYS A 208 -3.18 -25.80 0.41
N SER A 209 -4.17 -26.30 -0.33
CA SER A 209 -5.07 -27.36 0.13
C SER A 209 -4.29 -28.63 0.52
N HIS A 210 -3.26 -28.99 -0.25
CA HIS A 210 -2.37 -30.10 0.05
C HIS A 210 -1.53 -29.85 1.32
N VAL A 211 -0.97 -28.65 1.50
CA VAL A 211 -0.23 -28.27 2.71
C VAL A 211 -1.13 -28.34 3.95
N PHE A 212 -2.37 -27.84 3.88
CA PHE A 212 -3.31 -27.91 5.01
C PHE A 212 -3.82 -29.32 5.27
N GLN A 213 -3.88 -30.19 4.26
CA GLN A 213 -4.15 -31.60 4.47
C GLN A 213 -3.01 -32.27 5.24
N ASP A 214 -1.76 -32.03 4.85
CA ASP A 214 -0.59 -32.55 5.58
C ASP A 214 -0.50 -32.01 7.02
N LEU A 215 -0.89 -30.74 7.23
CA LEU A 215 -1.01 -30.13 8.56
C LEU A 215 -2.03 -30.88 9.43
N ARG A 216 -3.18 -31.23 8.86
CA ARG A 216 -4.25 -31.99 9.52
C ARG A 216 -3.84 -33.44 9.79
N ASP A 217 -3.20 -34.08 8.82
CA ASP A 217 -2.68 -35.45 8.93
C ASP A 217 -1.57 -35.53 10.01
N SER A 218 -0.84 -34.42 10.22
CA SER A 218 0.12 -34.26 11.31
C SER A 218 -0.53 -34.02 12.69
N GLY A 219 -1.86 -33.88 12.75
CA GLY A 219 -2.60 -33.56 13.98
C GLY A 219 -2.33 -32.14 14.51
N LEU A 220 -1.81 -31.23 13.68
CA LEU A 220 -1.47 -29.87 14.09
C LEU A 220 -2.69 -28.94 13.94
N PRO A 221 -2.98 -28.10 14.96
CA PRO A 221 -4.10 -27.18 14.87
C PRO A 221 -3.80 -26.03 13.89
N THR A 222 -4.85 -25.45 13.32
CA THR A 222 -4.79 -24.34 12.36
C THR A 222 -5.16 -23.03 13.05
N THR A 223 -4.39 -21.96 12.84
CA THR A 223 -4.68 -20.64 13.41
C THR A 223 -5.82 -19.93 12.66
N SER A 224 -6.52 -18.99 13.33
CA SER A 224 -7.55 -18.16 12.68
C SER A 224 -6.99 -17.41 11.45
N SER A 225 -5.75 -16.91 11.54
CA SER A 225 -5.10 -16.21 10.42
C SER A 225 -4.85 -17.13 9.22
N GLU A 226 -4.34 -18.34 9.44
CA GLU A 226 -4.11 -19.35 8.40
C GLU A 226 -5.43 -19.76 7.72
N ARG A 227 -6.46 -20.05 8.51
CA ARG A 227 -7.81 -20.37 8.04
C ARG A 227 -8.39 -19.25 7.17
N ASN A 228 -8.31 -18.02 7.66
CA ASN A 228 -8.88 -16.86 6.96
C ASN A 228 -8.20 -16.62 5.61
N LYS A 229 -6.87 -16.80 5.54
CA LYS A 229 -6.11 -16.71 4.29
C LYS A 229 -6.50 -17.81 3.29
N LEU A 230 -6.64 -19.06 3.75
CA LEU A 230 -7.07 -20.16 2.88
C LEU A 230 -8.47 -19.92 2.33
N PHE A 231 -9.41 -19.50 3.19
CA PHE A 231 -10.77 -19.17 2.77
C PHE A 231 -10.79 -18.01 1.77
N TYR A 232 -9.99 -16.98 2.01
CA TYR A 232 -9.82 -15.86 1.09
C TYR A 232 -9.33 -16.33 -0.29
N TYR A 233 -8.34 -17.23 -0.35
CA TYR A 233 -7.82 -17.76 -1.61
C TYR A 233 -8.86 -18.59 -2.37
N LEU A 234 -9.63 -19.44 -1.66
CA LEU A 234 -10.67 -20.28 -2.26
C LEU A 234 -11.77 -19.48 -2.95
N TYR A 235 -12.12 -18.32 -2.41
CA TYR A 235 -13.16 -17.44 -2.94
C TYR A 235 -12.61 -16.17 -3.57
N HIS A 236 -11.31 -16.11 -3.85
CA HIS A 236 -10.69 -14.90 -4.37
C HIS A 236 -11.32 -14.50 -5.72
N LYS A 237 -11.66 -13.21 -5.82
CA LYS A 237 -12.12 -12.60 -7.06
C LYS A 237 -11.36 -11.30 -7.28
N ASP A 238 -10.93 -11.04 -8.52
CA ASP A 238 -10.22 -9.81 -8.86
C ASP A 238 -11.09 -8.56 -8.65
N ARG A 239 -10.42 -7.41 -8.51
CA ARG A 239 -11.08 -6.12 -8.37
C ARG A 239 -11.92 -5.80 -9.62
N HIS A 240 -12.99 -5.03 -9.43
CA HIS A 240 -13.91 -4.68 -10.50
C HIS A 240 -13.28 -3.91 -11.66
N ASP A 241 -12.26 -3.10 -11.42
CA ASP A 241 -11.55 -2.38 -12.47
C ASP A 241 -10.75 -3.32 -13.38
N VAL A 242 -10.08 -4.33 -12.80
CA VAL A 242 -9.39 -5.38 -13.57
C VAL A 242 -10.39 -6.19 -14.39
N LEU A 243 -11.51 -6.60 -13.79
CA LEU A 243 -12.56 -7.33 -14.50
C LEU A 243 -13.13 -6.51 -15.66
N LYS A 244 -13.37 -5.20 -15.48
CA LYS A 244 -13.81 -4.32 -16.57
C LYS A 244 -12.80 -4.23 -17.72
N LEU A 245 -11.50 -4.23 -17.43
CA LEU A 245 -10.47 -4.25 -18.46
C LEU A 245 -10.50 -5.55 -19.26
N VAL A 246 -10.66 -6.68 -18.58
CA VAL A 246 -10.79 -8.00 -19.22
C VAL A 246 -12.07 -8.07 -20.05
N ASP A 247 -13.22 -7.66 -19.50
CA ASP A 247 -14.50 -7.64 -20.20
C ASP A 247 -14.42 -6.77 -21.47
N LYS A 248 -13.77 -5.60 -21.38
CA LYS A 248 -13.53 -4.72 -22.53
C LYS A 248 -12.64 -5.41 -23.57
N ALA A 249 -11.57 -6.07 -23.14
CA ALA A 249 -10.69 -6.82 -24.05
C ALA A 249 -11.43 -7.95 -24.77
N VAL A 250 -12.26 -8.71 -24.04
CA VAL A 250 -13.10 -9.78 -24.63
C VAL A 250 -14.08 -9.21 -25.64
N SER A 251 -14.72 -8.08 -25.35
CA SER A 251 -15.68 -7.44 -26.27
C SER A 251 -15.05 -6.92 -27.58
N LEU A 252 -13.72 -6.74 -27.60
CA LEU A 252 -12.97 -6.23 -28.74
C LEU A 252 -12.34 -7.35 -29.60
N CYS A 253 -12.43 -8.60 -29.17
CA CYS A 253 -11.92 -9.76 -29.90
C CYS A 253 -13.07 -10.51 -30.61
N ASP A 254 -12.83 -10.98 -31.83
CA ASP A 254 -13.78 -11.81 -32.56
C ASP A 254 -14.03 -13.19 -31.90
N SER A 255 -15.13 -13.83 -32.28
CA SER A 255 -15.71 -15.04 -31.66
C SER A 255 -14.82 -16.29 -31.60
N ASP A 256 -13.66 -16.28 -32.27
CA ASP A 256 -12.71 -17.41 -32.31
C ASP A 256 -11.69 -17.41 -31.16
N THR A 257 -11.72 -16.42 -30.29
CA THR A 257 -10.87 -16.41 -29.09
C THR A 257 -11.47 -17.36 -28.05
N PRO A 258 -10.71 -18.35 -27.51
CA PRO A 258 -11.25 -19.28 -26.52
C PRO A 258 -11.80 -18.50 -25.33
N LEU A 259 -13.13 -18.55 -25.20
CA LEU A 259 -13.88 -17.97 -24.10
C LEU A 259 -13.24 -18.40 -22.79
N LEU A 260 -13.16 -17.47 -21.83
CA LEU A 260 -12.74 -17.74 -20.46
C LEU A 260 -13.63 -18.86 -19.87
N ASN A 261 -13.19 -20.11 -19.98
CA ASN A 261 -13.85 -21.28 -19.37
C ASN A 261 -13.54 -21.36 -17.86
N PHE A 262 -13.58 -20.22 -17.18
CA PHE A 262 -13.34 -20.14 -15.76
C PHE A 262 -14.44 -19.35 -15.07
N THR A 263 -15.30 -20.09 -14.36
CA THR A 263 -16.21 -19.51 -13.37
C THR A 263 -15.56 -19.61 -11.99
N PRO A 264 -14.98 -18.52 -11.45
CA PRO A 264 -14.46 -18.53 -10.08
C PRO A 264 -15.58 -18.97 -9.12
N ARG A 265 -15.21 -19.68 -8.05
CA ARG A 265 -16.14 -20.01 -6.97
C ARG A 265 -16.79 -18.72 -6.47
N LYS A 266 -18.12 -18.68 -6.50
CA LYS A 266 -18.89 -17.53 -6.04
C LYS A 266 -18.95 -17.56 -4.53
N PHE A 267 -18.62 -16.44 -3.89
CA PHE A 267 -18.91 -16.24 -2.49
C PHE A 267 -20.35 -15.76 -2.37
N ASP A 268 -21.22 -16.60 -1.83
CA ASP A 268 -22.65 -16.35 -1.68
C ASP A 268 -23.10 -16.51 -0.22
N TRP A 269 -24.40 -16.29 0.03
CA TRP A 269 -24.97 -16.37 1.37
C TRP A 269 -24.80 -17.76 2.00
N SER A 270 -24.80 -18.82 1.19
CA SER A 270 -24.63 -20.19 1.68
C SER A 270 -23.21 -20.41 2.19
N ALA A 271 -22.19 -20.06 1.40
CA ALA A 271 -20.79 -20.14 1.78
C ALA A 271 -20.48 -19.31 3.03
N TYR A 272 -21.09 -18.12 3.12
CA TYR A 272 -20.99 -17.24 4.29
C TYR A 272 -21.59 -17.86 5.55
N LYS A 273 -22.82 -18.38 5.50
CA LYS A 273 -23.46 -19.00 6.66
C LYS A 273 -22.74 -20.27 7.08
N THR A 274 -22.26 -21.09 6.14
CA THR A 274 -21.43 -22.26 6.48
C THR A 274 -20.19 -21.86 7.26
N PHE A 275 -19.50 -20.78 6.84
CA PHE A 275 -18.30 -20.32 7.53
C PHE A 275 -18.60 -19.78 8.94
N ILE A 276 -19.58 -18.89 9.08
CA ILE A 276 -19.91 -18.30 10.39
C ILE A 276 -20.51 -19.31 11.37
N ASN A 277 -21.22 -20.33 10.88
CA ASN A 277 -21.73 -21.37 11.77
C ASN A 277 -20.61 -22.26 12.33
N GLN A 278 -19.44 -22.28 11.68
CA GLN A 278 -18.29 -23.09 12.09
C GLN A 278 -17.24 -22.30 12.87
N PHE A 279 -17.15 -20.99 12.66
CA PHE A 279 -16.08 -20.16 13.18
C PHE A 279 -16.59 -18.86 13.79
N GLU A 280 -15.93 -18.42 14.86
CA GLU A 280 -16.21 -17.13 15.49
C GLU A 280 -15.84 -15.96 14.56
N LEU A 281 -16.63 -14.90 14.66
CA LEU A 281 -16.45 -13.67 13.88
C LEU A 281 -15.54 -12.71 14.66
N ASP A 282 -14.23 -12.96 14.62
CA ASP A 282 -13.23 -11.97 15.06
C ASP A 282 -13.04 -10.85 14.01
N GLU A 283 -12.34 -9.78 14.39
CA GLU A 283 -12.13 -8.61 13.51
C GLU A 283 -11.39 -8.97 12.22
N ASP A 284 -10.43 -9.90 12.29
CA ASP A 284 -9.65 -10.37 11.14
C ASP A 284 -10.49 -11.18 10.16
N THR A 285 -11.37 -12.04 10.70
CA THR A 285 -12.36 -12.80 9.93
C THR A 285 -13.36 -11.85 9.30
N ALA A 286 -13.86 -10.87 10.04
CA ALA A 286 -14.77 -9.85 9.51
C ALA A 286 -14.16 -9.07 8.35
N ASN A 287 -12.91 -8.62 8.48
CA ASN A 287 -12.20 -7.90 7.41
C ASN A 287 -12.04 -8.76 6.14
N MET A 288 -11.68 -10.04 6.32
CA MET A 288 -11.56 -11.00 5.22
C MET A 288 -12.92 -11.24 4.53
N LEU A 289 -13.98 -11.49 5.30
CA LEU A 289 -15.33 -11.74 4.76
C LEU A 289 -15.92 -10.50 4.10
N LEU A 290 -15.72 -9.30 4.67
CA LEU A 290 -16.11 -8.03 4.04
C LEU A 290 -15.39 -7.84 2.70
N SER A 291 -14.07 -8.10 2.66
CA SER A 291 -13.28 -8.02 1.43
C SER A 291 -13.82 -8.95 0.33
N LEU A 292 -14.24 -10.16 0.68
CA LEU A 292 -14.88 -11.11 -0.25
C LEU A 292 -16.28 -10.65 -0.65
N ALA A 293 -17.13 -10.28 0.31
CA ALA A 293 -18.51 -9.82 0.06
C ALA A 293 -18.54 -8.60 -0.88
N ILE A 294 -17.62 -7.67 -0.68
CA ILE A 294 -17.44 -6.47 -1.51
C ILE A 294 -17.07 -6.86 -2.94
N ARG A 295 -16.07 -7.74 -3.13
CA ARG A 295 -15.62 -8.20 -4.46
C ARG A 295 -16.69 -9.00 -5.21
N HIS A 296 -17.50 -9.77 -4.48
CA HIS A 296 -18.56 -10.60 -5.03
C HIS A 296 -19.92 -9.88 -5.18
N LYS A 297 -20.01 -8.60 -4.80
CA LYS A 297 -21.25 -7.81 -4.86
C LYS A 297 -22.40 -8.42 -4.03
N GLN A 298 -22.13 -8.79 -2.77
CA GLN A 298 -23.12 -9.36 -1.84
C GLN A 298 -23.53 -8.38 -0.72
N PRO A 299 -24.53 -7.49 -0.93
CA PRO A 299 -24.90 -6.47 0.07
C PRO A 299 -25.46 -7.05 1.37
N ALA A 300 -26.24 -8.13 1.26
CA ALA A 300 -26.86 -8.76 2.42
C ALA A 300 -25.79 -9.28 3.40
N ILE A 301 -24.69 -9.84 2.87
CA ILE A 301 -23.57 -10.32 3.68
C ILE A 301 -22.85 -9.14 4.34
N VAL A 302 -22.61 -8.05 3.61
CA VAL A 302 -21.97 -6.86 4.18
C VAL A 302 -22.80 -6.32 5.35
N SER A 303 -24.12 -6.20 5.21
CA SER A 303 -24.98 -5.77 6.31
C SER A 303 -24.91 -6.72 7.51
N ASP A 304 -25.08 -8.04 7.29
CA ASP A 304 -25.05 -9.04 8.38
C ASP A 304 -23.71 -9.03 9.12
N ILE A 305 -22.58 -8.84 8.43
CA ILE A 305 -21.26 -8.72 9.07
C ILE A 305 -21.19 -7.44 9.90
N LEU A 306 -21.53 -6.28 9.31
CA LEU A 306 -21.43 -5.00 10.02
C LEU A 306 -22.36 -4.95 11.24
N ASP A 307 -23.55 -5.54 11.15
CA ASP A 307 -24.51 -5.62 12.26
C ASP A 307 -24.01 -6.53 13.39
N LYS A 308 -23.29 -7.61 13.06
CA LYS A 308 -22.74 -8.56 14.05
C LYS A 308 -21.46 -8.10 14.72
N VAL A 309 -20.59 -7.43 13.96
CA VAL A 309 -19.30 -6.95 14.47
C VAL A 309 -19.50 -5.80 15.46
N GLY A 310 -20.53 -4.98 15.25
CA GLY A 310 -20.74 -3.78 16.06
C GLY A 310 -19.62 -2.74 15.86
N ILE A 311 -19.63 -1.69 16.68
CA ILE A 311 -18.63 -0.61 16.64
C ILE A 311 -18.15 -0.41 18.07
N ASP A 312 -17.22 -1.26 18.46
CA ASP A 312 -16.66 -1.30 19.81
C ASP A 312 -15.17 -0.91 19.83
N SER A 313 -14.52 -0.91 18.66
CA SER A 313 -13.09 -0.65 18.49
C SER A 313 -12.81 0.33 17.33
N GLU A 314 -11.64 0.97 17.36
CA GLU A 314 -11.15 1.77 16.23
C GLU A 314 -11.04 0.93 14.95
N ARG A 315 -10.62 -0.33 15.09
CA ARG A 315 -10.48 -1.27 13.97
C ARG A 315 -11.82 -1.59 13.32
N THR A 316 -12.87 -1.85 14.11
CA THR A 316 -14.23 -2.09 13.59
C THR A 316 -14.82 -0.83 12.95
N ALA A 317 -14.62 0.35 13.54
CA ALA A 317 -15.01 1.62 12.91
C ALA A 317 -14.28 1.85 11.57
N SER A 318 -12.98 1.54 11.51
CA SER A 318 -12.14 1.62 10.32
C SER A 318 -12.65 0.71 9.19
N LEU A 319 -13.07 -0.52 9.53
CA LEU A 319 -13.67 -1.46 8.58
C LEU A 319 -15.00 -0.96 8.01
N VAL A 320 -15.86 -0.36 8.84
CA VAL A 320 -17.12 0.25 8.40
C VAL A 320 -16.84 1.38 7.40
N LEU A 321 -15.89 2.27 7.72
CA LEU A 321 -15.51 3.37 6.83
C LEU A 321 -14.96 2.86 5.48
N ASP A 322 -14.11 1.82 5.49
CA ASP A 322 -13.59 1.21 4.27
C ASP A 322 -14.69 0.62 3.38
N ALA A 323 -15.68 -0.04 3.98
CA ALA A 323 -16.83 -0.58 3.25
C ALA A 323 -17.62 0.53 2.55
N GLN A 324 -17.76 1.69 3.18
CA GLN A 324 -18.50 2.86 2.67
C GLN A 324 -17.78 3.62 1.57
N LEU A 325 -16.44 3.57 1.55
CA LEU A 325 -15.61 4.15 0.50
C LEU A 325 -15.75 3.42 -0.85
N ASN A 326 -16.40 2.27 -0.87
CA ASN A 326 -16.60 1.54 -2.11
C ASN A 326 -17.75 2.18 -2.94
N PRO A 327 -17.48 2.56 -4.21
CA PRO A 327 -18.46 3.25 -5.06
C PRO A 327 -19.70 2.40 -5.39
N TYR A 328 -19.65 1.07 -5.27
CA TYR A 328 -20.83 0.21 -5.46
C TYR A 328 -21.77 0.22 -4.26
N TRP A 329 -21.27 0.55 -3.06
CA TRP A 329 -22.00 0.44 -1.80
C TRP A 329 -22.41 1.79 -1.21
N SER A 330 -21.77 2.88 -1.67
CA SER A 330 -22.00 4.24 -1.17
C SER A 330 -23.47 4.71 -1.27
N LYS A 331 -24.30 4.15 -2.15
CA LYS A 331 -25.70 4.55 -2.30
C LYS A 331 -26.67 3.91 -1.29
N ASN A 332 -26.33 2.79 -0.64
CA ASN A 332 -27.33 1.94 0.04
C ASN A 332 -27.10 1.65 1.54
N LEU A 333 -26.08 2.18 2.22
CA LEU A 333 -25.84 1.89 3.65
C LEU A 333 -25.50 3.13 4.54
N PRO A 334 -26.49 3.97 4.91
CA PRO A 334 -26.26 5.09 5.83
C PRO A 334 -26.22 4.69 7.33
N GLN A 335 -26.83 3.57 7.72
CA GLN A 335 -27.18 3.33 9.13
C GLN A 335 -25.98 3.02 10.05
N THR A 336 -24.96 2.30 9.56
CA THR A 336 -23.78 1.92 10.36
C THR A 336 -22.63 2.93 10.31
N THR A 337 -22.63 3.81 9.32
CA THR A 337 -21.58 4.83 9.14
C THR A 337 -21.62 5.92 10.20
N ILE A 338 -22.83 6.32 10.59
CA ILE A 338 -23.06 7.35 11.62
C ILE A 338 -22.47 6.92 12.96
N PRO A 339 -22.81 5.73 13.51
CA PRO A 339 -22.19 5.24 14.73
C PRO A 339 -20.66 5.11 14.62
N ALA A 340 -20.12 4.78 13.44
CA ALA A 340 -18.67 4.66 13.25
C ALA A 340 -17.97 6.02 13.35
N LEU A 341 -18.54 7.05 12.73
CA LEU A 341 -18.05 8.43 12.85
C LEU A 341 -18.23 8.97 14.28
N GLU A 342 -19.34 8.64 14.94
CA GLU A 342 -19.53 9.01 16.34
C GLU A 342 -18.50 8.36 17.26
N TYR A 343 -18.20 7.08 17.07
CA TYR A 343 -17.15 6.38 17.80
C TYR A 343 -15.79 7.05 17.58
N CYS A 344 -15.44 7.30 16.32
CA CYS A 344 -14.19 7.96 15.95
C CYS A 344 -14.09 9.37 16.57
N SER A 345 -15.22 10.08 16.69
CA SER A 345 -15.25 11.42 17.31
C SER A 345 -15.00 11.42 18.81
N ARG A 346 -15.17 10.28 19.49
CA ARG A 346 -15.05 10.14 20.95
C ARG A 346 -13.74 9.46 21.38
N THR A 347 -12.95 8.96 20.43
CA THR A 347 -11.73 8.18 20.67
C THR A 347 -10.50 8.91 20.13
N HIS A 348 -9.32 8.53 20.62
CA HIS A 348 -8.05 8.95 20.04
C HIS A 348 -7.79 8.12 18.79
N LEU A 349 -7.52 8.79 17.66
CA LEU A 349 -7.40 8.16 16.34
C LEU A 349 -5.94 8.06 15.90
N ASP A 350 -5.64 7.04 15.11
CA ASP A 350 -4.42 6.95 14.33
C ASP A 350 -4.52 7.72 12.99
N ILE A 351 -3.38 7.89 12.31
CA ILE A 351 -3.37 8.60 11.02
C ILE A 351 -4.13 7.84 9.93
N SER A 352 -4.15 6.50 9.97
CA SER A 352 -4.85 5.66 8.99
C SER A 352 -6.36 5.92 9.00
N THR A 353 -6.94 5.97 10.19
CA THR A 353 -8.36 6.24 10.39
C THR A 353 -8.71 7.68 10.02
N VAL A 354 -7.86 8.65 10.38
CA VAL A 354 -8.04 10.05 9.95
C VAL A 354 -8.04 10.17 8.42
N ASN A 355 -7.12 9.51 7.72
CA ASN A 355 -7.07 9.49 6.26
C ASN A 355 -8.35 8.90 5.64
N LYS A 356 -8.89 7.82 6.23
CA LYS A 356 -10.17 7.22 5.81
C LYS A 356 -11.34 8.17 5.99
N ILE A 357 -11.38 8.92 7.11
CA ILE A 357 -12.41 9.93 7.37
C ILE A 357 -12.32 11.06 6.33
N ILE A 358 -11.12 11.61 6.08
CA ILE A 358 -10.92 12.65 5.05
C ILE A 358 -11.41 12.15 3.69
N LYS A 359 -10.97 10.96 3.29
CA LYS A 359 -11.38 10.33 2.02
C LYS A 359 -12.91 10.14 1.95
N TYR A 360 -13.53 9.75 3.05
CA TYR A 360 -14.99 9.59 3.15
C TYR A 360 -15.70 10.92 2.97
N LEU A 361 -15.28 11.96 3.71
CA LEU A 361 -15.86 13.30 3.61
C LEU A 361 -15.75 13.87 2.20
N VAL A 362 -14.60 13.70 1.55
CA VAL A 362 -14.40 14.11 0.16
C VAL A 362 -15.32 13.34 -0.79
N HIS A 363 -15.39 12.01 -0.66
CA HIS A 363 -16.26 11.18 -1.51
C HIS A 363 -17.75 11.53 -1.36
N ARG A 364 -18.16 12.01 -0.18
CA ARG A 364 -19.54 12.46 0.11
C ARG A 364 -19.79 13.94 -0.21
N GLY A 365 -18.78 14.67 -0.69
CA GLY A 365 -18.90 16.10 -1.04
C GLY A 365 -18.80 17.07 0.15
N HIS A 366 -18.46 16.60 1.35
CA HIS A 366 -18.25 17.44 2.54
C HIS A 366 -16.83 18.03 2.59
N ILE A 367 -16.44 18.77 1.54
CA ILE A 367 -15.07 19.24 1.32
C ILE A 367 -14.61 20.19 2.43
N ARG A 368 -15.46 21.14 2.83
CA ARG A 368 -15.14 22.12 3.89
C ARG A 368 -14.75 21.44 5.21
N LEU A 369 -15.37 20.29 5.52
CA LEU A 369 -15.05 19.53 6.72
C LEU A 369 -13.73 18.78 6.59
N ALA A 370 -13.44 18.21 5.42
CA ALA A 370 -12.15 17.58 5.14
C ALA A 370 -11.00 18.62 5.24
N GLU A 371 -11.18 19.81 4.69
CA GLU A 371 -10.22 20.91 4.83
C GLU A 371 -10.04 21.37 6.27
N LYS A 372 -11.14 21.39 7.05
CA LYS A 372 -11.08 21.74 8.48
C LYS A 372 -10.17 20.76 9.21
N ILE A 373 -10.25 19.45 8.93
CA ILE A 373 -9.35 18.45 9.49
C ILE A 373 -7.91 18.71 9.03
N LEU A 374 -7.69 18.94 7.73
CA LEU A 374 -6.34 19.18 7.19
C LEU A 374 -5.65 20.38 7.84
N LYS A 375 -6.38 21.49 8.07
CA LYS A 375 -5.85 22.71 8.71
C LYS A 375 -5.35 22.50 10.14
N HIS A 376 -5.73 21.40 10.80
CA HIS A 376 -5.23 21.10 12.14
C HIS A 376 -3.81 20.53 12.12
N PHE A 377 -3.30 20.06 10.98
CA PHE A 377 -1.88 19.73 10.84
C PHE A 377 -1.09 21.04 10.68
N ASN A 378 -0.24 21.39 11.65
CA ASN A 378 0.58 22.60 11.61
C ASN A 378 1.90 22.30 10.87
N PRO A 379 2.17 22.96 9.74
CA PRO A 379 3.43 22.85 9.04
C PRO A 379 4.48 23.70 9.76
N LYS A 380 5.07 23.20 10.86
CA LYS A 380 6.23 23.85 11.49
C LYS A 380 7.26 22.86 12.05
N GLU A 381 8.50 23.37 11.95
CA GLU A 381 9.83 22.83 12.27
C GLU A 381 10.40 21.82 11.27
N SER A 382 11.68 22.08 10.93
CA SER A 382 12.52 21.31 10.02
C SER A 382 12.65 19.86 10.50
N LEU A 383 11.74 19.00 10.04
CA LEU A 383 11.73 17.55 10.30
C LEU A 383 12.89 16.79 9.63
N ALA A 384 13.75 17.51 8.89
CA ALA A 384 14.87 16.97 8.14
C ALA A 384 15.90 16.22 8.99
N THR A 385 16.00 16.54 10.29
CA THR A 385 17.12 16.11 11.13
C THR A 385 16.85 14.86 11.96
N ASN A 386 15.58 14.48 12.21
CA ASN A 386 15.24 13.33 13.07
C ASN A 386 14.79 12.11 12.25
N LYS A 387 15.55 11.00 12.36
CA LYS A 387 15.31 9.75 11.63
C LYS A 387 13.92 9.13 11.91
N HIS A 388 13.35 9.32 13.10
CA HIS A 388 12.01 8.84 13.45
C HIS A 388 10.92 9.59 12.65
N LEU A 389 11.19 10.84 12.25
CA LEU A 389 10.22 11.65 11.50
C LEU A 389 10.02 11.18 10.07
N ILE A 390 11.04 10.53 9.49
CA ILE A 390 10.95 9.93 8.15
C ILE A 390 9.97 8.75 8.18
N THR A 391 9.97 7.94 9.25
CA THR A 391 9.04 6.81 9.41
C THR A 391 7.58 7.29 9.50
N TYR A 392 7.31 8.45 10.12
CA TYR A 392 5.94 9.01 10.16
C TYR A 392 5.38 9.39 8.80
N LYS A 393 6.25 9.66 7.81
CA LYS A 393 5.81 9.94 6.44
C LYS A 393 5.23 8.69 5.75
N GLN A 394 5.45 7.49 6.31
CA GLN A 394 4.92 6.21 5.81
C GLN A 394 5.17 5.98 4.30
N LEU A 395 6.38 6.34 3.84
CA LEU A 395 6.70 6.36 2.40
C LEU A 395 6.89 4.97 1.81
N THR A 396 7.21 3.98 2.65
CA THR A 396 7.45 2.60 2.25
C THR A 396 6.53 1.63 3.00
N PRO A 397 6.22 0.45 2.44
CA PRO A 397 5.47 -0.59 3.16
C PRO A 397 6.08 -0.96 4.51
N GLU A 398 7.41 -0.89 4.61
CA GLU A 398 8.18 -1.13 5.82
C GLU A 398 7.90 -0.07 6.88
N ASP A 399 7.81 1.20 6.50
CA ASP A 399 7.45 2.28 7.42
C ASP A 399 6.04 2.11 7.99
N VAL A 400 5.10 1.67 7.16
CA VAL A 400 3.73 1.36 7.58
C VAL A 400 3.73 0.24 8.62
N GLN A 401 4.43 -0.87 8.34
CA GLN A 401 4.53 -2.00 9.26
C GLN A 401 5.18 -1.61 10.59
N LEU A 402 6.25 -0.80 10.53
CA LEU A 402 6.94 -0.32 11.72
C LEU A 402 6.02 0.57 12.55
N TYR A 403 5.33 1.52 11.93
CA TYR A 403 4.36 2.37 12.60
C TYR A 403 3.24 1.57 13.27
N GLU A 404 2.63 0.62 12.56
CA GLU A 404 1.56 -0.25 13.10
C GLU A 404 2.05 -1.09 14.28
N THR A 405 3.27 -1.65 14.19
CA THR A 405 3.85 -2.46 15.26
C THR A 405 4.11 -1.61 16.51
N THR A 406 4.69 -0.42 16.34
CA THR A 406 4.96 0.49 17.46
C THR A 406 3.67 0.98 18.10
N LEU A 407 2.63 1.30 17.31
CA LEU A 407 1.34 1.71 17.82
C LEU A 407 0.71 0.60 18.69
N LYS A 408 0.75 -0.65 18.23
CA LYS A 408 0.27 -1.80 19.01
C LYS A 408 1.00 -1.93 20.35
N SER A 409 2.33 -1.92 20.32
CA SER A 409 3.14 -2.01 21.54
C SER A 409 2.88 -0.85 22.50
N TYR A 410 2.67 0.36 21.97
CA TYR A 410 2.31 1.52 22.76
C TYR A 410 0.92 1.37 23.39
N ASP A 411 -0.08 0.91 22.63
CA ASP A 411 -1.44 0.70 23.14
C ASP A 411 -1.52 -0.39 24.21
N GLU A 412 -0.81 -1.50 24.01
CA GLU A 412 -0.68 -2.56 25.01
C GLU A 412 -0.06 -2.04 26.30
N PHE A 413 1.00 -1.25 26.18
CA PHE A 413 1.64 -0.61 27.32
C PHE A 413 0.66 0.30 28.08
N LEU A 414 -0.07 1.15 27.36
CA LEU A 414 -1.04 2.05 27.98
C LEU A 414 -2.17 1.30 28.68
N ARG A 415 -2.67 0.20 28.08
CA ARG A 415 -3.68 -0.68 28.69
C ARG A 415 -3.21 -1.29 30.00
N LEU A 416 -1.95 -1.73 30.08
CA LEU A 416 -1.38 -2.30 31.31
C LEU A 416 -1.23 -1.26 32.43
N ASN A 417 -1.22 0.03 32.09
CA ASN A 417 -0.95 1.13 33.02
C ASN A 417 -2.15 2.09 33.22
N ASP A 418 -3.33 1.76 32.67
CA ASP A 418 -4.53 2.62 32.67
C ASP A 418 -4.27 4.06 32.19
N GLN A 419 -3.37 4.23 31.23
CA GLN A 419 -3.01 5.53 30.65
C GLN A 419 -3.75 5.79 29.34
N LYS A 420 -3.95 7.07 29.01
CA LYS A 420 -4.55 7.48 27.73
C LYS A 420 -3.47 7.68 26.67
N ARG A 421 -3.86 7.50 25.40
CA ARG A 421 -3.00 7.83 24.26
C ARG A 421 -2.61 9.29 24.33
N ASP A 422 -1.31 9.51 24.27
CA ASP A 422 -0.71 10.83 24.38
C ASP A 422 0.45 10.95 23.36
N TYR A 423 0.07 11.16 22.10
CA TYR A 423 1.02 11.42 21.03
C TYR A 423 0.41 12.27 19.92
N LYS A 424 1.29 12.95 19.18
CA LYS A 424 0.95 13.78 18.03
C LYS A 424 0.90 12.99 16.73
N LEU A 425 -0.10 13.27 15.88
CA LEU A 425 -0.21 12.70 14.53
C LEU A 425 0.57 13.51 13.49
N PHE A 426 1.04 12.80 12.46
CA PHE A 426 1.75 13.37 11.33
C PHE A 426 1.01 13.06 10.02
N PRO A 427 0.84 14.02 9.08
CA PRO A 427 0.12 13.77 7.84
C PRO A 427 0.94 12.93 6.85
N THR A 428 0.24 12.25 5.94
CA THR A 428 0.82 11.35 4.92
C THR A 428 0.32 11.73 3.53
N GLU A 429 0.83 11.09 2.47
CA GLU A 429 0.32 11.30 1.10
C GLU A 429 -1.22 11.14 1.02
N ASP A 430 -1.77 10.12 1.69
CA ASP A 430 -3.20 9.81 1.68
C ASP A 430 -4.05 10.85 2.46
N THR A 431 -3.43 11.74 3.24
CA THR A 431 -4.09 12.90 3.85
C THR A 431 -4.42 13.97 2.80
N PHE A 432 -3.54 14.16 1.81
CA PHE A 432 -3.67 15.20 0.78
C PHE A 432 -4.33 14.70 -0.50
N LEU A 433 -4.02 13.46 -0.91
CA LEU A 433 -4.42 12.92 -2.22
C LEU A 433 -5.93 13.03 -2.51
N PRO A 434 -6.87 12.71 -1.59
CA PRO A 434 -8.30 12.83 -1.88
C PRO A 434 -8.72 14.27 -2.23
N LEU A 435 -8.16 15.27 -1.54
CA LEU A 435 -8.45 16.68 -1.81
C LEU A 435 -7.81 17.14 -3.13
N ILE A 436 -6.59 16.67 -3.44
CA ILE A 436 -5.93 16.96 -4.73
C ILE A 436 -6.74 16.36 -5.88
N GLU A 437 -7.19 15.11 -5.77
CA GLU A 437 -8.07 14.46 -6.76
C GLU A 437 -9.37 15.25 -6.94
N PHE A 438 -10.00 15.68 -5.83
CA PHE A 438 -11.20 16.50 -5.87
C PHE A 438 -10.98 17.83 -6.59
N TYR A 439 -9.98 18.62 -6.19
CA TYR A 439 -9.70 19.93 -6.79
C TYR A 439 -9.29 19.81 -8.26
N SER A 440 -8.56 18.76 -8.60
CA SER A 440 -8.25 18.45 -10.00
C SER A 440 -9.53 18.19 -10.78
N SER A 441 -10.43 17.34 -10.27
CA SER A 441 -11.72 17.01 -10.91
C SER A 441 -12.68 18.20 -11.07
N GLN A 442 -12.62 19.19 -10.17
CA GLN A 442 -13.45 20.41 -10.21
C GLN A 442 -12.83 21.54 -11.04
N HIS A 443 -11.80 21.23 -11.81
CA HIS A 443 -11.05 22.22 -12.58
C HIS A 443 -10.50 23.38 -11.72
N GLN A 444 -10.02 23.09 -10.51
CA GLN A 444 -9.40 24.06 -9.61
C GLN A 444 -7.88 23.81 -9.47
N PHE A 445 -7.14 24.00 -10.57
CA PHE A 445 -5.70 23.73 -10.63
C PHE A 445 -4.91 24.42 -9.51
N ASP A 446 -5.16 25.71 -9.26
CA ASP A 446 -4.40 26.48 -8.29
C ASP A 446 -4.61 25.99 -6.85
N HIS A 447 -5.77 25.36 -6.55
CA HIS A 447 -6.02 24.74 -5.24
C HIS A 447 -5.24 23.43 -5.11
N ALA A 448 -5.25 22.59 -6.15
CA ALA A 448 -4.45 21.37 -6.19
C ALA A 448 -2.94 21.68 -6.06
N LEU A 449 -2.47 22.71 -6.76
CA LEU A 449 -1.09 23.17 -6.71
C LEU A 449 -0.69 23.63 -5.29
N ARG A 450 -1.51 24.45 -4.65
CA ARG A 450 -1.26 24.88 -3.26
C ARG A 450 -1.18 23.70 -2.28
N LEU A 451 -1.99 22.66 -2.47
CA LEU A 451 -1.90 21.45 -1.64
C LEU A 451 -0.61 20.67 -1.90
N MET A 452 -0.15 20.59 -3.15
CA MET A 452 1.16 20.01 -3.47
C MET A 452 2.30 20.79 -2.81
N ASP A 453 2.24 22.12 -2.82
CA ASP A 453 3.24 22.97 -2.16
C ASP A 453 3.22 22.82 -0.65
N VAL A 454 2.05 22.76 -0.02
CA VAL A 454 1.93 22.50 1.43
C VAL A 454 2.47 21.11 1.77
N MET A 455 2.17 20.09 0.95
CA MET A 455 2.66 18.73 1.14
C MET A 455 4.19 18.66 1.07
N GLU A 456 4.78 19.27 0.03
CA GLU A 456 6.22 19.24 -0.23
C GLU A 456 7.01 20.19 0.69
N MET A 457 6.67 21.48 0.71
CA MET A 457 7.41 22.51 1.45
C MET A 457 6.99 22.60 2.93
N GLY A 458 5.72 22.30 3.24
CA GLY A 458 5.20 22.37 4.61
C GLY A 458 5.52 21.13 5.46
N PHE A 459 5.45 19.93 4.86
CA PHE A 459 5.63 18.67 5.58
C PHE A 459 6.81 17.81 5.07
N GLY A 460 7.49 18.24 4.00
CA GLY A 460 8.62 17.48 3.44
C GLY A 460 8.20 16.13 2.84
N LEU A 461 6.95 15.99 2.39
CA LEU A 461 6.45 14.77 1.76
C LEU A 461 6.78 14.78 0.26
N PRO A 462 7.32 13.69 -0.32
CA PRO A 462 7.63 13.63 -1.74
C PRO A 462 6.36 13.62 -2.60
N LEU A 463 6.40 14.34 -3.71
CA LEU A 463 5.37 14.24 -4.75
C LEU A 463 5.56 12.94 -5.55
N THR A 464 4.66 11.99 -5.38
CA THR A 464 4.75 10.67 -6.00
C THR A 464 4.07 10.60 -7.37
N THR A 465 4.29 9.51 -8.11
CA THR A 465 3.58 9.21 -9.38
C THR A 465 2.05 9.32 -9.23
N ARG A 466 1.49 8.99 -8.05
CA ARG A 466 0.04 9.06 -7.79
C ARG A 466 -0.47 10.50 -7.80
N ILE A 467 0.25 11.38 -7.12
CA ILE A 467 -0.07 12.81 -7.03
C ILE A 467 -0.04 13.44 -8.43
N PHE A 468 1.06 13.23 -9.18
CA PHE A 468 1.16 13.76 -10.54
C PHE A 468 0.10 13.19 -11.48
N ARG A 469 -0.21 11.89 -11.38
CA ARG A 469 -1.30 11.30 -12.17
C ARG A 469 -2.65 11.97 -11.91
N ALA A 470 -2.98 12.24 -10.63
CA ALA A 470 -4.25 12.87 -10.26
C ALA A 470 -4.42 14.25 -10.93
N VAL A 471 -3.33 15.02 -11.05
CA VAL A 471 -3.34 16.36 -11.65
C VAL A 471 -3.21 16.30 -13.18
N VAL A 472 -2.41 15.40 -13.75
CA VAL A 472 -2.22 15.29 -15.21
C VAL A 472 -3.48 14.77 -15.91
N GLU A 473 -4.20 13.82 -15.32
CA GLU A 473 -5.35 13.17 -15.98
C GLU A 473 -6.45 14.14 -16.39
N ILE A 474 -6.67 15.23 -15.65
CA ILE A 474 -7.73 16.18 -15.98
C ILE A 474 -7.44 16.97 -17.26
N PHE A 475 -6.17 17.20 -17.60
CA PHE A 475 -5.79 17.92 -18.83
C PHE A 475 -6.22 17.16 -20.11
N LYS A 476 -6.55 15.87 -20.02
CA LYS A 476 -7.06 15.07 -21.15
C LYS A 476 -8.53 15.30 -21.49
N HIS A 477 -9.27 15.99 -20.62
CA HIS A 477 -10.73 16.01 -20.65
C HIS A 477 -11.34 17.42 -20.69
N ILE A 478 -10.53 18.47 -20.77
CA ILE A 478 -11.00 19.86 -20.64
C ILE A 478 -11.25 20.47 -22.03
N SER A 479 -12.46 20.95 -22.32
CA SER A 479 -12.69 21.72 -23.54
C SER A 479 -11.92 23.04 -23.49
N ILE A 480 -11.08 23.29 -24.50
CA ILE A 480 -10.13 24.41 -24.55
C ILE A 480 -10.87 25.75 -24.78
N GLU A 481 -12.14 25.69 -25.17
CA GLU A 481 -12.93 26.83 -25.64
C GLU A 481 -13.54 27.71 -24.54
N GLN A 482 -13.42 27.37 -23.26
CA GLN A 482 -14.06 28.13 -22.18
C GLN A 482 -13.12 28.38 -21.00
N GLY A 483 -12.28 29.42 -21.09
CA GLY A 483 -11.65 30.10 -19.94
C GLY A 483 -11.13 29.20 -18.82
N SER A 484 -10.61 28.01 -19.16
CA SER A 484 -10.40 26.97 -18.17
C SER A 484 -9.17 27.32 -17.32
N ASN A 485 -9.20 26.99 -16.03
CA ASN A 485 -8.05 27.12 -15.13
C ASN A 485 -6.84 26.25 -15.53
N TYR A 486 -6.85 25.61 -16.70
CA TYR A 486 -5.86 24.67 -17.20
C TYR A 486 -5.34 25.17 -18.55
N SER A 487 -4.36 26.07 -18.50
CA SER A 487 -3.69 26.64 -19.66
C SER A 487 -2.45 25.82 -20.05
N LEU A 488 -1.95 26.04 -21.27
CA LEU A 488 -0.65 25.54 -21.71
C LEU A 488 0.48 25.92 -20.74
N GLU A 489 0.45 27.13 -20.19
CA GLU A 489 1.43 27.59 -19.19
C GLU A 489 1.40 26.74 -17.90
N LYS A 490 0.20 26.40 -17.41
CA LYS A 490 0.03 25.55 -16.23
C LYS A 490 0.47 24.11 -16.50
N PHE A 491 0.27 23.62 -17.72
CA PHE A 491 0.79 22.33 -18.15
C PHE A 491 2.33 22.34 -18.24
N ARG A 492 2.93 23.40 -18.83
CA ARG A 492 4.39 23.63 -18.87
C ARG A 492 4.98 23.65 -17.46
N TYR A 493 4.35 24.37 -16.53
CA TYR A 493 4.74 24.40 -15.11
C TYR A 493 4.70 22.99 -14.49
N LEU A 494 3.64 22.22 -14.74
CA LEU A 494 3.51 20.86 -14.20
C LEU A 494 4.59 19.92 -14.78
N LEU A 495 4.88 20.03 -16.08
CA LEU A 495 5.93 19.26 -16.75
C LEU A 495 7.33 19.61 -16.20
N ALA A 496 7.61 20.90 -16.00
CA ALA A 496 8.82 21.37 -15.32
C ALA A 496 8.98 20.68 -13.97
N ARG A 497 7.93 20.73 -13.14
CA ARG A 497 7.92 20.14 -11.80
C ARG A 497 8.12 18.63 -11.83
N ILE A 498 7.50 17.90 -12.78
CA ILE A 498 7.72 16.45 -12.98
C ILE A 498 9.19 16.16 -13.29
N LEU A 499 9.79 16.89 -14.25
CA LEU A 499 11.18 16.72 -14.65
C LEU A 499 12.14 16.94 -13.48
N LEU A 500 11.87 17.96 -12.66
CA LEU A 500 12.69 18.30 -11.49
C LEU A 500 12.55 17.29 -10.36
N CYS A 501 11.33 16.93 -9.97
CA CYS A 501 11.10 15.90 -8.94
C CYS A 501 11.68 14.54 -9.37
N HIS A 502 11.61 14.21 -10.66
CA HIS A 502 12.22 13.00 -11.20
C HIS A 502 13.74 13.09 -11.15
N SER A 503 14.33 14.20 -11.61
CA SER A 503 15.77 14.40 -11.57
C SER A 503 16.31 14.36 -10.14
N TYR A 504 15.60 14.94 -9.17
CA TYR A 504 15.95 14.87 -7.75
C TYR A 504 15.87 13.44 -7.19
N SER A 505 14.78 12.71 -7.51
CA SER A 505 14.59 11.32 -7.08
C SER A 505 15.66 10.37 -7.62
N TYR A 506 16.31 10.73 -8.74
CA TYR A 506 17.35 9.93 -9.41
C TYR A 506 18.77 10.48 -9.25
N ARG A 507 18.98 11.59 -8.53
CA ARG A 507 20.27 12.30 -8.44
C ARG A 507 21.33 11.68 -7.52
N VAL A 508 21.11 10.46 -6.99
CA VAL A 508 22.14 9.74 -6.20
C VAL A 508 22.39 8.36 -6.77
N VAL A 509 23.24 8.35 -7.79
CA VAL A 509 24.31 7.36 -7.88
C VAL A 509 25.56 8.19 -8.16
N ASP A 510 26.48 8.24 -7.20
CA ASP A 510 27.89 8.55 -7.43
C ASP A 510 28.47 7.45 -8.31
N ASP A 511 28.05 7.47 -9.58
CA ASP A 511 28.45 6.53 -10.58
C ASP A 511 29.77 7.04 -11.12
N THR A 512 30.87 6.65 -10.47
CA THR A 512 32.25 6.94 -10.90
C THR A 512 32.53 6.46 -12.33
N THR A 513 31.67 5.62 -12.90
CA THR A 513 31.65 5.19 -14.30
C THR A 513 30.86 6.10 -15.24
N TYR A 514 29.94 6.93 -14.73
CA TYR A 514 29.08 7.83 -15.51
C TYR A 514 29.26 9.32 -15.16
N GLY A 515 30.22 9.66 -14.31
CA GLY A 515 30.62 11.05 -14.03
C GLY A 515 31.06 11.86 -15.25
N SER A 516 31.21 11.22 -16.42
CA SER A 516 31.44 11.89 -17.71
C SER A 516 30.17 12.08 -18.57
N LEU A 517 29.02 11.53 -18.18
CA LEU A 517 27.73 11.68 -18.87
C LEU A 517 26.75 12.57 -18.10
N THR A 518 26.94 12.71 -16.79
CA THR A 518 26.19 13.68 -15.97
C THR A 518 26.66 15.13 -16.18
N SER A 519 27.89 15.34 -16.68
CA SER A 519 28.36 16.65 -17.14
C SER A 519 27.75 17.08 -18.48
N ASP A 520 27.29 16.12 -19.30
CA ASP A 520 26.87 16.36 -20.70
C ASP A 520 25.34 16.31 -20.92
N LEU A 521 24.54 16.07 -19.88
CA LEU A 521 23.09 16.29 -19.90
C LEU A 521 22.76 17.61 -19.23
N THR A 522 23.32 18.67 -19.81
CA THR A 522 22.92 20.04 -19.54
C THR A 522 21.42 20.16 -19.79
N VAL A 523 20.69 20.76 -18.85
CA VAL A 523 19.35 21.28 -19.16
C VAL A 523 19.52 22.09 -20.45
N PRO A 524 18.75 21.80 -21.52
CA PRO A 524 18.83 22.59 -22.73
C PRO A 524 18.74 24.07 -22.37
N PRO A 525 19.63 24.96 -22.87
CA PRO A 525 19.64 26.37 -22.48
C PRO A 525 18.29 27.07 -22.71
N SER A 526 17.51 26.57 -23.67
CA SER A 526 16.12 26.95 -23.95
C SER A 526 15.15 26.70 -22.78
N LEU A 527 15.41 25.70 -21.94
CA LEU A 527 14.56 25.28 -20.83
C LEU A 527 15.01 25.85 -19.47
N GLU A 528 16.22 26.40 -19.38
CA GLU A 528 16.78 26.97 -18.14
C GLU A 528 15.91 28.06 -17.49
N PRO A 529 15.29 29.00 -18.24
CA PRO A 529 14.39 30.00 -17.65
C PRO A 529 13.15 29.38 -16.96
N TYR A 530 12.70 28.22 -17.42
CA TYR A 530 11.50 27.54 -16.89
C TYR A 530 11.82 26.61 -15.72
N LEU A 531 13.05 26.09 -15.65
CA LEU A 531 13.50 25.17 -14.58
C LEU A 531 14.23 25.90 -13.43
N SER A 532 14.86 27.04 -13.69
CA SER A 532 15.60 27.84 -12.70
C SER A 532 14.80 28.25 -11.45
N PRO A 533 13.48 28.53 -11.49
CA PRO A 533 12.72 28.87 -10.28
C PRO A 533 12.63 27.73 -9.26
N PHE A 534 12.88 26.49 -9.70
CA PHE A 534 12.77 25.30 -8.87
C PHE A 534 14.13 24.70 -8.52
N LEU A 535 15.17 24.94 -9.33
CA LEU A 535 16.54 24.48 -9.06
C LEU A 535 17.15 25.13 -7.81
N ASN A 536 16.65 26.29 -7.40
CA ASN A 536 17.12 27.05 -6.24
C ASN A 536 16.38 26.71 -4.93
N ASN A 537 15.37 25.82 -4.97
CA ASN A 537 14.63 25.43 -3.77
C ASN A 537 15.36 24.31 -3.03
N ALA A 538 15.49 24.47 -1.72
CA ALA A 538 16.24 23.58 -0.82
C ALA A 538 15.96 22.09 -1.10
N GLU A 539 17.03 21.30 -1.15
CA GLU A 539 16.95 19.85 -1.37
C GLU A 539 15.90 19.21 -0.43
N PRO A 540 14.90 18.49 -0.95
CA PRO A 540 13.96 17.75 -0.13
C PRO A 540 14.71 16.84 0.86
N ALA A 541 14.44 16.97 2.16
CA ALA A 541 15.05 16.12 3.18
C ALA A 541 14.48 14.68 3.14
N LEU A 542 14.80 13.94 2.08
CA LEU A 542 14.42 12.56 1.87
C LEU A 542 15.68 11.70 1.82
N PRO A 543 15.73 10.63 2.61
CA PRO A 543 16.93 9.82 2.68
C PRO A 543 17.08 9.01 1.39
N TYR A 544 18.25 9.13 0.77
CA TYR A 544 18.62 8.50 -0.51
C TYR A 544 18.43 6.98 -0.55
N ASN A 545 18.41 6.32 0.61
CA ASN A 545 18.27 4.87 0.74
C ASN A 545 16.83 4.34 0.59
N ARG A 546 15.81 5.20 0.43
CA ARG A 546 14.39 4.78 0.34
C ARG A 546 13.81 4.73 -1.07
N GLY A 547 14.64 4.96 -2.09
CA GLY A 547 14.32 4.76 -3.50
C GLY A 547 13.58 5.93 -4.17
N THR A 548 13.23 5.74 -5.45
CA THR A 548 12.62 6.78 -6.31
C THR A 548 11.12 6.91 -6.06
N PHE A 549 10.67 8.07 -5.56
CA PHE A 549 9.25 8.33 -5.26
C PHE A 549 8.42 8.67 -6.52
N LEU A 550 9.05 9.31 -7.51
CA LEU A 550 8.45 9.55 -8.82
C LEU A 550 8.99 8.55 -9.85
N LYS A 551 8.13 7.59 -10.23
CA LYS A 551 8.39 6.64 -11.32
C LYS A 551 7.62 7.04 -12.57
N LEU A 552 8.32 7.24 -13.69
CA LEU A 552 7.73 7.46 -15.00
C LEU A 552 7.16 6.16 -15.56
N LYS A 553 6.01 5.73 -15.03
CA LYS A 553 5.29 4.55 -15.54
C LYS A 553 4.75 4.83 -16.95
N ASP A 554 4.61 3.80 -17.77
CA ASP A 554 4.14 3.91 -19.17
C ASP A 554 2.78 4.62 -19.28
N ASP A 555 1.90 4.36 -18.31
CA ASP A 555 0.62 5.06 -18.21
C ASP A 555 0.79 6.55 -17.94
N LEU A 556 1.65 6.94 -16.98
CA LEU A 556 1.85 8.35 -16.66
C LEU A 556 2.43 9.07 -17.88
N MET A 557 3.40 8.47 -18.56
CA MET A 557 3.94 8.98 -19.82
C MET A 557 2.82 9.15 -20.85
N SER A 558 1.99 8.13 -21.04
CA SER A 558 0.86 8.21 -21.97
C SER A 558 -0.13 9.30 -21.57
N SER A 559 -0.42 9.48 -20.28
CA SER A 559 -1.29 10.55 -19.79
C SER A 559 -0.69 11.93 -20.05
N ILE A 560 0.63 12.11 -19.87
CA ILE A 560 1.33 13.37 -20.16
C ILE A 560 1.26 13.69 -21.66
N PHE A 561 1.59 12.73 -22.53
CA PHE A 561 1.53 12.96 -23.99
C PHE A 561 0.11 13.24 -24.49
N MET A 562 -0.89 12.50 -24.00
CA MET A 562 -2.30 12.76 -24.36
C MET A 562 -2.77 14.11 -23.82
N ALA A 563 -2.35 14.51 -22.62
CA ALA A 563 -2.62 15.84 -22.08
C ALA A 563 -1.96 16.94 -22.92
N ALA A 564 -0.71 16.75 -23.38
CA ALA A 564 -0.01 17.70 -24.23
C ALA A 564 -0.72 17.90 -25.58
N ILE A 565 -1.08 16.81 -26.26
CA ILE A 565 -1.86 16.82 -27.51
C ILE A 565 -3.18 17.58 -27.30
N HIS A 566 -3.85 17.33 -26.18
CA HIS A 566 -5.14 17.93 -25.89
C HIS A 566 -5.03 19.42 -25.53
N VAL A 567 -3.96 19.86 -24.90
CA VAL A 567 -3.78 21.28 -24.51
C VAL A 567 -3.26 22.13 -25.68
N ILE A 568 -2.64 21.49 -26.68
CA ILE A 568 -2.12 22.15 -27.88
C ILE A 568 -3.21 22.23 -28.95
N ASN A 569 -3.68 23.45 -29.19
CA ASN A 569 -4.65 23.75 -30.24
C ASN A 569 -4.08 23.70 -31.68
N ASP A 570 -2.79 23.41 -31.85
CA ASP A 570 -2.15 23.29 -33.16
C ASP A 570 -2.11 21.82 -33.63
N SER A 571 -2.84 21.54 -34.70
CA SER A 571 -2.90 20.22 -35.33
C SER A 571 -1.55 19.69 -35.82
N SER A 572 -0.61 20.55 -36.24
CA SER A 572 0.69 20.11 -36.75
C SER A 572 1.60 19.66 -35.60
N LEU A 573 1.64 20.45 -34.52
CA LEU A 573 2.41 20.15 -33.32
C LEU A 573 1.82 18.96 -32.56
N ALA A 574 0.49 18.84 -32.51
CA ALA A 574 -0.20 17.68 -31.97
C ALA A 574 0.17 16.38 -32.71
N HIS A 575 0.34 16.44 -34.03
CA HIS A 575 0.80 15.30 -34.82
C HIS A 575 2.25 14.91 -34.48
N GLN A 576 3.16 15.89 -34.41
CA GLN A 576 4.56 15.66 -34.03
C GLN A 576 4.68 15.04 -32.63
N ILE A 577 3.92 15.53 -31.66
CA ILE A 577 3.88 14.98 -30.30
C ILE A 577 3.36 13.53 -30.30
N SER A 578 2.36 13.22 -31.14
CA SER A 578 1.84 11.87 -31.30
C SER A 578 2.89 10.91 -31.89
N GLU A 579 3.64 11.35 -32.89
CA GLU A 579 4.73 10.57 -33.48
C GLU A 579 5.85 10.32 -32.45
N SER A 580 6.25 11.34 -31.69
CA SER A 580 7.23 11.20 -30.60
C SER A 580 6.75 10.20 -29.53
N HIS A 581 5.44 10.19 -29.20
CA HIS A 581 4.86 9.19 -28.29
C HIS A 581 4.96 7.76 -28.83
N ILE A 582 4.68 7.57 -30.12
CA ILE A 582 4.77 6.27 -30.79
C ILE A 582 6.22 5.79 -30.82
N LEU A 583 7.17 6.69 -31.12
CA LEU A 583 8.60 6.39 -31.12
C LEU A 583 9.06 5.95 -29.72
N LEU A 584 8.69 6.68 -28.67
CA LEU A 584 8.99 6.31 -27.28
C LEU A 584 8.45 4.91 -26.95
N LYS A 585 7.20 4.61 -27.29
CA LYS A 585 6.60 3.28 -27.05
C LYS A 585 7.38 2.18 -27.74
N LYS A 586 7.83 2.41 -28.98
CA LYS A 586 8.65 1.48 -29.75
C LYS A 586 10.01 1.28 -29.08
N THR A 587 10.72 2.35 -28.75
CA THR A 587 12.02 2.30 -28.06
C THR A 587 11.95 1.54 -26.73
N VAL A 588 10.94 1.83 -25.91
CA VAL A 588 10.71 1.13 -24.64
C VAL A 588 10.39 -0.36 -24.87
N ALA A 589 9.60 -0.70 -25.89
CA ALA A 589 9.31 -2.08 -26.23
C ALA A 589 10.55 -2.84 -26.71
N ASP A 590 11.39 -2.21 -27.53
CA ASP A 590 12.62 -2.82 -28.07
C ASP A 590 13.67 -3.02 -26.96
N LEU A 591 13.81 -2.05 -26.04
CA LEU A 591 14.64 -2.19 -24.84
C LEU A 591 14.19 -3.34 -23.93
N ARG A 592 12.89 -3.63 -23.88
CA ARG A 592 12.34 -4.76 -23.10
C ARG A 592 12.44 -6.10 -23.82
N LYS A 593 12.29 -6.12 -25.15
CA LYS A 593 12.34 -7.34 -25.99
C LYS A 593 13.73 -7.94 -26.12
N SER A 594 14.80 -7.15 -25.98
CA SER A 594 16.18 -7.65 -26.04
C SER A 594 16.52 -8.71 -24.96
N ASN A 595 15.61 -8.97 -24.02
CA ASN A 595 15.86 -9.75 -22.81
C ASN A 595 15.13 -11.10 -22.71
N ASP A 596 14.48 -11.58 -23.76
CA ASP A 596 13.67 -12.82 -23.72
C ASP A 596 14.50 -14.13 -23.59
N ARG A 597 15.81 -14.06 -23.26
CA ARG A 597 16.71 -15.24 -23.34
C ARG A 597 17.61 -15.60 -22.15
N ARG A 598 17.63 -14.90 -21.01
CA ARG A 598 18.25 -15.41 -19.74
C ARG A 598 18.02 -14.46 -18.55
N SER A 599 17.64 -15.00 -17.40
CA SER A 599 17.33 -14.28 -16.16
C SER A 599 18.57 -13.84 -15.36
N ASP A 600 19.45 -13.04 -15.95
CA ASP A 600 20.54 -12.41 -15.19
C ASP A 600 20.04 -11.10 -14.55
N SER A 601 20.00 -11.06 -13.21
CA SER A 601 19.44 -9.94 -12.43
C SER A 601 20.14 -8.60 -12.68
N ALA A 602 21.43 -8.60 -13.02
CA ALA A 602 22.20 -7.39 -13.32
C ALA A 602 21.78 -6.71 -14.63
N LYS A 603 21.52 -7.49 -15.70
CA LYS A 603 21.07 -6.95 -17.00
C LYS A 603 19.69 -6.31 -16.92
N ALA A 604 18.81 -6.84 -16.07
CA ALA A 604 17.49 -6.26 -15.83
C ALA A 604 17.55 -4.86 -15.19
N VAL A 605 18.59 -4.56 -14.39
CA VAL A 605 18.80 -3.22 -13.81
C VAL A 605 19.16 -2.21 -14.90
N TYR A 606 20.16 -2.51 -15.72
CA TYR A 606 20.57 -1.66 -16.84
C TYR A 606 19.43 -1.36 -17.83
N ILE A 607 18.55 -2.33 -18.08
CA ILE A 607 17.38 -2.12 -18.94
C ILE A 607 16.38 -1.17 -18.30
N ASN A 608 16.11 -1.30 -17.00
CA ASN A 608 15.20 -0.40 -16.29
C ASN A 608 15.76 1.03 -16.25
N ASP A 609 17.07 1.18 -16.10
CA ASP A 609 17.73 2.48 -16.15
C ASP A 609 17.65 3.08 -17.56
N GLY A 610 17.92 2.28 -18.60
CA GLY A 610 17.76 2.69 -20.00
C GLY A 610 16.33 3.09 -20.36
N VAL A 611 15.32 2.34 -19.89
CA VAL A 611 13.90 2.69 -20.07
C VAL A 611 13.55 3.98 -19.33
N THR A 612 14.12 4.20 -18.15
CA THR A 612 13.89 5.43 -17.37
C THR A 612 14.52 6.64 -18.06
N TYR A 613 15.72 6.47 -18.61
CA TYR A 613 16.43 7.49 -19.37
C TYR A 613 15.67 7.91 -20.62
N ALA A 614 15.28 6.94 -21.47
CA ALA A 614 14.52 7.21 -22.69
C ALA A 614 13.21 7.97 -22.40
N LYS A 615 12.54 7.66 -21.29
CA LYS A 615 11.32 8.38 -20.87
C LYS A 615 11.62 9.81 -20.43
N ARG A 616 12.74 10.03 -19.74
CA ARG A 616 13.15 11.37 -19.30
C ARG A 616 13.52 12.24 -20.51
N GLU A 617 14.29 11.70 -21.45
CA GLU A 617 14.62 12.40 -22.70
C GLU A 617 13.36 12.80 -23.47
N ALA A 618 12.40 11.88 -23.61
CA ALA A 618 11.13 12.18 -24.26
C ALA A 618 10.32 13.27 -23.54
N LEU A 619 10.47 13.44 -22.21
CA LEU A 619 9.85 14.57 -21.50
C LEU A 619 10.57 15.89 -21.75
N PHE A 620 11.89 15.88 -21.93
CA PHE A 620 12.64 17.08 -22.33
C PHE A 620 12.28 17.49 -23.77
N GLU A 621 12.26 16.54 -24.70
CA GLU A 621 11.84 16.77 -26.09
C GLU A 621 10.40 17.31 -26.14
N LEU A 622 9.49 16.73 -25.35
CA LEU A 622 8.13 17.25 -25.20
C LEU A 622 8.14 18.68 -24.67
N MET A 623 8.95 18.98 -23.66
CA MET A 623 9.03 20.34 -23.11
C MET A 623 9.55 21.34 -24.13
N GLU A 624 10.53 20.98 -24.95
CA GLU A 624 11.06 21.82 -26.04
C GLU A 624 10.02 22.04 -27.14
N MET A 625 9.29 21.00 -27.54
CA MET A 625 8.22 21.12 -28.54
C MET A 625 7.11 22.08 -28.10
N ILE A 626 6.81 22.11 -26.80
CA ILE A 626 5.69 22.89 -26.29
C ILE A 626 6.09 24.27 -25.74
N VAL A 627 7.37 24.64 -25.70
CA VAL A 627 7.88 25.97 -25.28
C VAL A 627 7.83 26.92 -26.46
#